data_AF-A0A7W6TPU5-F1
#
_entry.id   AF-A0A7W6TPU5-F1
#
_cell.length_a   1.000
_cell.length_b   1.000
_cell.length_c   1.000
_cell.angle_alpha   90.00
_cell.angle_beta   90.00
_cell.angle_gamma   90.00
#
_symmetry.space_group_name_H-M   'P 1'
#
loop_
_entity.id
_entity.type
_entity.pdbx_description
1 polymer ?
#
loop_
_entity_poly.entity_id
_entity_poly.type
_entity_poly.pdbx_seq_one_letter_code
_entity_poly.pdbx_strand_id
1 'polypeptide(L)'
;MIARLLLQNTITTAAMGALLFASAGTLRWPSAWVFLATCTLLGPLCGWWLYRIDPALLAERLRPVLQKDQPAADKLFMSVFVLAMLAWLVLIGIDRRLQSSDMPVALQAFGLALFLASTLFTMWVFRENSFAAPVVKLQAERAQRVISTGPYAHVRHPMYSGMVLFFAGVPLLLGSWWGLVMVPILVLLFAIRIGIEERTLREGLPGYADYAARVRYRLMPGVW
;
A
#
# COMPACT_ATOMS: atom_id res chain seq x y z
N MET A 1 20.14 -0.98 -8.92
CA MET A 1 18.92 -0.71 -8.14
C MET A 1 17.88 0.09 -8.93
N ILE A 2 18.24 1.25 -9.49
CA ILE A 2 17.32 2.09 -10.29
C ILE A 2 16.73 1.35 -11.50
N ALA A 3 17.54 0.59 -12.26
CA ALA A 3 17.02 -0.22 -13.37
C ALA A 3 15.96 -1.24 -12.92
N ARG A 4 16.17 -1.88 -11.76
CA ARG A 4 15.19 -2.81 -11.16
C ARG A 4 13.92 -2.10 -10.72
N LEU A 5 14.04 -0.91 -10.12
CA LEU A 5 12.90 -0.06 -9.75
C LEU A 5 12.07 0.29 -10.99
N LEU A 6 12.71 0.78 -12.05
CA LEU A 6 12.04 1.13 -13.31
C LEU A 6 11.37 -0.09 -13.94
N LEU A 7 12.07 -1.22 -14.02
CA LEU A 7 11.54 -2.47 -14.58
C LEU A 7 10.32 -2.96 -13.78
N GLN A 8 10.43 -3.06 -12.45
CA GLN A 8 9.31 -3.49 -11.60
C GLN A 8 8.12 -2.54 -11.74
N ASN A 9 8.34 -1.23 -11.72
CA ASN A 9 7.27 -0.25 -11.87
C ASN A 9 6.57 -0.35 -13.22
N THR A 10 7.32 -0.50 -14.31
CA THR A 10 6.77 -0.67 -15.66
C THR A 10 5.96 -1.96 -15.76
N ILE A 11 6.47 -3.08 -15.26
CA ILE A 11 5.76 -4.36 -15.26
C ILE A 11 4.45 -4.26 -14.45
N THR A 12 4.51 -3.72 -13.23
CA THR A 12 3.32 -3.59 -12.38
C THR A 12 2.28 -2.66 -13.00
N THR A 13 2.70 -1.51 -13.53
CA THR A 13 1.76 -0.55 -14.15
C THR A 13 1.16 -1.12 -15.43
N ALA A 14 1.95 -1.80 -16.26
CA ALA A 14 1.45 -2.49 -17.45
C ALA A 14 0.46 -3.60 -17.09
N ALA A 15 0.74 -4.40 -16.05
CA ALA A 15 -0.17 -5.43 -15.56
C ALA A 15 -1.48 -4.84 -15.02
N MET A 16 -1.42 -3.76 -14.26
CA MET A 16 -2.62 -3.03 -13.79
C MET A 16 -3.45 -2.52 -14.97
N GLY A 17 -2.81 -1.90 -15.98
CA GLY A 17 -3.47 -1.42 -17.18
C GLY A 17 -4.11 -2.55 -17.99
N ALA A 18 -3.40 -3.66 -18.17
CA ALA A 18 -3.91 -4.84 -18.85
C ALA A 18 -5.17 -5.38 -18.15
N LEU A 19 -5.16 -5.54 -16.82
CA LEU A 19 -6.32 -6.00 -16.05
C LEU A 19 -7.51 -5.04 -16.18
N LEU A 20 -7.28 -3.74 -15.96
CA LEU A 20 -8.34 -2.73 -16.02
C LEU A 20 -8.97 -2.65 -17.41
N PHE A 21 -8.15 -2.53 -18.46
CA PHE A 21 -8.67 -2.37 -19.82
C PHE A 21 -9.25 -3.66 -20.40
N ALA A 22 -8.66 -4.83 -20.09
CA ALA A 22 -9.22 -6.11 -20.54
C ALA A 22 -10.58 -6.39 -19.89
N SER A 23 -10.73 -6.11 -18.59
CA SER A 23 -12.01 -6.29 -17.91
C SER A 23 -13.05 -5.21 -18.28
N ALA A 24 -12.62 -3.97 -18.52
CA ALA A 24 -13.47 -2.88 -19.01
C ALA A 24 -13.93 -3.06 -20.47
N GLY A 25 -13.15 -3.75 -21.30
CA GLY A 25 -13.44 -3.93 -22.72
C GLY A 25 -13.29 -2.66 -23.56
N THR A 26 -12.62 -1.62 -23.05
CA THR A 26 -12.42 -0.35 -23.75
C THR A 26 -11.17 0.36 -23.27
N LEU A 27 -10.46 1.04 -24.19
CA LEU A 27 -9.35 1.95 -23.85
C LEU A 27 -9.83 3.39 -23.63
N ARG A 28 -11.11 3.68 -23.92
CA ARG A 28 -11.70 5.02 -23.75
C ARG A 28 -12.14 5.26 -22.31
N TRP A 29 -11.15 5.32 -21.42
CA TRP A 29 -11.34 5.52 -19.99
C TRP A 29 -10.30 6.51 -19.46
N PRO A 30 -10.56 7.83 -19.54
CA PRO A 30 -9.58 8.85 -19.17
C PRO A 30 -9.04 8.71 -17.74
N SER A 31 -9.88 8.39 -16.76
CA SER A 31 -9.43 8.20 -15.37
C SER A 31 -8.51 7.01 -15.16
N ALA A 32 -8.68 5.90 -15.91
CA ALA A 32 -7.71 4.81 -15.89
C ALA A 32 -6.35 5.24 -16.45
N TRP A 33 -6.32 6.05 -17.51
CA TRP A 33 -5.06 6.61 -18.01
C TRP A 33 -4.41 7.58 -17.02
N VAL A 34 -5.20 8.42 -16.33
CA VAL A 34 -4.69 9.28 -15.24
C VAL A 34 -4.10 8.44 -14.12
N PHE A 35 -4.78 7.38 -13.69
CA PHE A 35 -4.27 6.45 -12.67
C PHE A 35 -2.94 5.81 -13.10
N LEU A 36 -2.86 5.25 -14.32
CA LEU A 36 -1.65 4.61 -14.82
C LEU A 36 -0.49 5.60 -15.02
N ALA A 37 -0.77 6.81 -15.52
CA ALA A 37 0.23 7.87 -15.63
C ALA A 37 0.76 8.28 -14.25
N THR A 38 -0.14 8.41 -13.26
CA THR A 38 0.22 8.72 -11.88
C THR A 38 1.12 7.63 -11.28
N CYS A 39 0.80 6.34 -11.46
CA CYS A 39 1.66 5.23 -11.04
C CYS A 39 3.01 5.23 -11.77
N THR A 40 2.99 5.44 -13.08
CA THR A 40 4.21 5.47 -13.93
C THR A 40 5.17 6.57 -13.50
N LEU A 41 4.67 7.74 -13.10
CA LEU A 41 5.47 8.87 -12.70
C LEU A 41 5.88 8.81 -11.23
N LEU A 42 4.92 8.61 -10.32
CA LEU A 42 5.19 8.68 -8.87
C LEU A 42 6.04 7.53 -8.38
N GLY A 43 5.87 6.31 -8.90
CA GLY A 43 6.65 5.15 -8.46
C GLY A 43 8.16 5.38 -8.59
N PRO A 44 8.67 5.70 -9.80
CA PRO A 44 10.08 6.02 -10.03
C PRO A 44 10.54 7.29 -9.30
N LEU A 45 9.72 8.34 -9.23
CA LEU A 45 10.07 9.59 -8.53
C LEU A 45 10.26 9.34 -7.03
N CYS A 46 9.31 8.65 -6.39
CA CYS A 46 9.38 8.27 -4.98
C CYS A 46 10.55 7.32 -4.72
N GLY A 47 10.75 6.33 -5.61
CA GLY A 47 11.87 5.40 -5.49
C GLY A 47 13.23 6.07 -5.69
N TRP A 48 13.34 7.04 -6.60
CA TRP A 48 14.55 7.83 -6.79
C TRP A 48 14.81 8.74 -5.59
N TRP A 49 13.79 9.40 -5.06
CA TRP A 49 13.89 10.18 -3.83
C TRP A 49 14.35 9.30 -2.65
N LEU A 50 13.77 8.10 -2.51
CA LEU A 50 14.14 7.16 -1.46
C LEU A 50 15.57 6.63 -1.65
N TYR A 51 16.00 6.41 -2.89
CA TYR A 51 17.39 6.04 -3.19
C TYR A 51 18.40 7.06 -2.66
N ARG A 52 18.05 8.35 -2.71
CA ARG A 52 18.93 9.45 -2.27
C ARG A 52 18.99 9.60 -0.75
N ILE A 53 17.94 9.20 -0.03
CA ILE A 53 17.83 9.36 1.43
C ILE A 53 18.18 8.08 2.17
N ASP A 54 17.62 6.95 1.74
CA ASP A 54 17.81 5.65 2.37
C ASP A 54 17.85 4.53 1.30
N PRO A 55 19.02 4.32 0.68
CA PRO A 55 19.19 3.28 -0.35
C PRO A 55 18.99 1.87 0.22
N ALA A 56 19.19 1.65 1.53
CA ALA A 56 19.00 0.35 2.16
C ALA A 56 17.51 0.02 2.30
N LEU A 57 16.69 0.99 2.72
CA LEU A 57 15.24 0.83 2.72
C LEU A 57 14.71 0.59 1.29
N LEU A 58 15.18 1.33 0.29
CA LEU A 58 14.79 1.06 -1.11
C LEU A 58 15.15 -0.36 -1.54
N ALA A 59 16.37 -0.81 -1.25
CA ALA A 59 16.81 -2.16 -1.58
C ALA A 59 15.91 -3.23 -0.93
N GLU A 60 15.48 -3.00 0.31
CA GLU A 60 14.52 -3.86 1.01
C GLU A 60 13.13 -3.83 0.36
N ARG A 61 12.61 -2.65 0.02
CA ARG A 61 11.29 -2.49 -0.64
C ARG A 61 11.22 -3.16 -2.01
N LEU A 62 12.35 -3.28 -2.72
CA LEU A 62 12.42 -3.94 -4.04
C LEU A 62 12.53 -5.48 -3.94
N ARG A 63 12.69 -6.04 -2.74
CA ARG A 63 12.73 -7.49 -2.53
C ARG A 63 11.37 -8.12 -2.86
N PRO A 64 11.35 -9.40 -3.27
CA PRO A 64 10.10 -10.12 -3.52
C PRO A 64 9.19 -10.17 -2.28
N VAL A 65 7.89 -10.30 -2.54
CA VAL A 65 6.83 -10.44 -1.52
C VAL A 65 6.85 -11.77 -0.76
N LEU A 66 7.64 -12.75 -1.23
CA LEU A 66 7.91 -14.00 -0.52
C LEU A 66 9.39 -14.01 -0.09
N GLN A 67 9.63 -14.02 1.21
CA GLN A 67 10.97 -14.03 1.79
C GLN A 67 11.17 -15.24 2.73
N LYS A 68 12.43 -15.63 2.99
CA LYS A 68 12.74 -16.79 3.85
C LYS A 68 12.26 -16.58 5.29
N ASP A 69 12.60 -15.44 5.88
CA ASP A 69 12.35 -15.11 7.30
C ASP A 69 10.95 -14.57 7.59
N GLN A 70 10.05 -14.66 6.61
CA GLN A 70 8.67 -14.20 6.72
C GLN A 70 7.80 -15.28 7.39
N PRO A 71 6.98 -14.93 8.40
CA PRO A 71 6.04 -15.86 9.03
C PRO A 71 5.12 -16.52 8.00
N ALA A 72 4.79 -17.80 8.19
CA ALA A 72 3.90 -18.53 7.28
C ALA A 72 2.53 -17.86 7.15
N ALA A 73 2.03 -17.28 8.25
CA ALA A 73 0.79 -16.50 8.25
C ALA A 73 0.88 -15.24 7.36
N ASP A 74 2.02 -14.54 7.34
CA ASP A 74 2.19 -13.38 6.45
C ASP A 74 2.36 -13.82 4.99
N LYS A 75 2.98 -14.98 4.71
CA LYS A 75 3.02 -15.54 3.35
C LYS A 75 1.62 -15.83 2.82
N LEU A 76 0.80 -16.52 3.62
CA LEU A 76 -0.59 -16.80 3.28
C LEU A 76 -1.37 -15.49 3.09
N PHE A 77 -1.21 -14.53 4.01
CA PHE A 77 -1.80 -13.21 3.90
C PHE A 77 -1.43 -12.54 2.57
N MET A 78 -0.14 -12.52 2.20
CA MET A 78 0.31 -11.88 0.96
C MET A 78 -0.28 -12.55 -0.28
N SER A 79 -0.42 -13.88 -0.30
CA SER A 79 -1.12 -14.59 -1.39
C SER A 79 -2.59 -14.19 -1.48
N VAL A 80 -3.32 -14.18 -0.35
CA VAL A 80 -4.73 -13.76 -0.31
C VAL A 80 -4.88 -12.29 -0.72
N PHE A 81 -3.98 -11.44 -0.25
CA PHE A 81 -3.99 -10.01 -0.53
C PHE A 81 -3.72 -9.72 -2.01
N VAL A 82 -2.77 -10.41 -2.64
CA VAL A 82 -2.53 -10.30 -4.09
C VAL A 82 -3.77 -10.73 -4.87
N LEU A 83 -4.39 -11.85 -4.53
CA LEU A 83 -5.64 -12.30 -5.17
C LEU A 83 -6.76 -11.28 -5.01
N ALA A 84 -6.92 -10.73 -3.80
CA ALA A 84 -7.90 -9.68 -3.52
C ALA A 84 -7.63 -8.40 -4.34
N MET A 85 -6.37 -7.98 -4.50
CA MET A 85 -5.99 -6.84 -5.34
C MET A 85 -6.30 -7.08 -6.82
N LEU A 86 -6.02 -8.28 -7.34
CA LEU A 86 -6.33 -8.64 -8.73
C LEU A 86 -7.84 -8.64 -8.95
N ALA A 87 -8.61 -9.27 -8.05
CA ALA A 87 -10.07 -9.28 -8.10
C ALA A 87 -10.65 -7.86 -8.02
N TRP A 88 -10.06 -7.00 -7.19
CA TRP A 88 -10.47 -5.61 -7.04
C TRP A 88 -10.28 -4.79 -8.31
N LEU A 89 -9.13 -4.90 -8.98
CA LEU A 89 -8.91 -4.23 -10.27
C LEU A 89 -9.84 -4.75 -11.37
N VAL A 90 -10.06 -6.07 -11.42
CA VAL A 90 -11.00 -6.67 -12.38
C VAL A 90 -12.44 -6.21 -12.11
N LEU A 91 -12.85 -6.15 -10.85
CA LEU A 91 -14.18 -5.67 -10.46
C LEU A 91 -14.40 -4.21 -10.90
N ILE A 92 -13.41 -3.35 -10.71
CA ILE A 92 -13.46 -1.94 -11.14
C ILE A 92 -13.58 -1.84 -12.67
N GLY A 93 -12.85 -2.67 -13.42
CA GLY A 93 -13.01 -2.70 -14.88
C GLY A 93 -14.35 -3.27 -15.33
N ILE A 94 -14.86 -4.33 -14.70
CA ILE A 94 -16.21 -4.87 -14.98
C ILE A 94 -17.28 -3.80 -14.72
N ASP A 95 -17.19 -3.08 -13.60
CA ASP A 95 -18.10 -1.98 -13.26
C ASP A 95 -18.09 -0.91 -14.36
N ARG A 96 -16.91 -0.56 -14.89
CA ARG A 96 -16.78 0.34 -16.03
C ARG A 96 -17.42 -0.23 -17.30
N ARG A 97 -17.25 -1.52 -17.58
CA ARG A 97 -17.83 -2.20 -18.75
C ARG A 97 -19.35 -2.19 -18.72
N LEU A 98 -19.91 -2.49 -17.55
CA LEU A 98 -21.35 -2.53 -17.32
C LEU A 98 -21.95 -1.13 -17.16
N GLN A 99 -21.11 -0.10 -16.96
CA GLN A 99 -21.51 1.28 -16.68
C GLN A 99 -22.43 1.37 -15.45
N SER A 100 -22.20 0.50 -14.45
CA SER A 100 -23.06 0.39 -13.27
C SER A 100 -22.86 1.54 -12.28
N SER A 101 -21.74 2.26 -12.38
CA SER A 101 -21.42 3.41 -11.54
C SER A 101 -21.45 4.72 -12.35
N ASP A 102 -22.22 5.69 -11.86
CA ASP A 102 -22.14 7.09 -12.29
C ASP A 102 -21.45 7.93 -11.20
N MET A 103 -20.14 8.16 -11.36
CA MET A 103 -19.31 8.88 -10.40
C MET A 103 -18.98 10.28 -10.94
N PRO A 104 -19.43 11.35 -10.27
CA PRO A 104 -19.11 12.72 -10.66
C PRO A 104 -17.60 12.97 -10.74
N VAL A 105 -17.18 13.81 -11.70
CA VAL A 105 -15.76 14.15 -11.90
C VAL A 105 -15.12 14.75 -10.64
N ALA A 106 -15.90 15.49 -9.83
CA ALA A 106 -15.43 16.03 -8.55
C ALA A 106 -14.98 14.92 -7.57
N LEU A 107 -15.72 13.80 -7.50
CA LEU A 107 -15.33 12.65 -6.67
C LEU A 107 -14.12 11.91 -7.26
N GLN A 108 -14.00 11.85 -8.59
CA GLN A 108 -12.80 11.29 -9.23
C GLN A 108 -11.55 12.13 -8.93
N ALA A 109 -11.66 13.46 -9.00
CA ALA A 109 -10.59 14.38 -8.63
C ALA A 109 -10.23 14.27 -7.14
N PHE A 110 -11.23 14.12 -6.26
CA PHE A 110 -11.00 13.83 -4.85
C PHE A 110 -10.28 12.49 -4.63
N GLY A 111 -10.63 11.46 -5.41
CA GLY A 111 -9.93 10.17 -5.41
C GLY A 111 -8.45 10.31 -5.77
N LEU A 112 -8.12 11.13 -6.78
CA LEU A 112 -6.73 11.47 -7.09
C LEU A 112 -6.04 12.18 -5.93
N ALA A 113 -6.71 13.16 -5.31
CA ALA A 113 -6.16 13.85 -4.15
C ALA A 113 -5.86 12.90 -2.98
N LEU A 114 -6.73 11.93 -2.70
CA LEU A 114 -6.50 10.89 -1.69
C LEU A 114 -5.31 9.98 -2.04
N PHE A 115 -5.16 9.59 -3.31
CA PHE A 115 -3.99 8.84 -3.76
C PHE A 115 -2.70 9.65 -3.57
N LEU A 116 -2.68 10.93 -3.97
CA LEU A 116 -1.52 11.80 -3.75
C LEU A 116 -1.22 11.97 -2.25
N ALA A 117 -2.24 12.19 -1.42
CA ALA A 117 -2.09 12.31 0.03
C ALA A 117 -1.53 11.02 0.65
N SER A 118 -2.03 9.85 0.24
CA SER A 118 -1.51 8.54 0.64
C SER A 118 -0.02 8.39 0.28
N THR A 119 0.35 8.83 -0.92
CA THR A 119 1.74 8.77 -1.40
C THR A 119 2.65 9.65 -0.55
N LEU A 120 2.26 10.91 -0.32
CA LEU A 120 3.01 11.84 0.54
C LEU A 120 3.14 11.33 1.98
N PHE A 121 2.05 10.78 2.55
CA PHE A 121 2.07 10.20 3.88
C PHE A 121 2.99 8.98 3.96
N THR A 122 2.99 8.12 2.94
CA THR A 122 3.91 6.99 2.84
C THR A 122 5.37 7.45 2.74
N MET A 123 5.66 8.54 2.02
CA MET A 123 7.01 9.12 1.97
C MET A 123 7.45 9.63 3.34
N TRP A 124 6.56 10.24 4.12
CA TRP A 124 6.84 10.62 5.51
C TRP A 124 7.17 9.40 6.36
N VAL A 125 6.39 8.32 6.23
CA VAL A 125 6.66 7.05 6.93
C VAL A 125 8.03 6.47 6.54
N PHE A 126 8.40 6.48 5.26
CA PHE A 126 9.71 6.00 4.81
C PHE A 126 10.87 6.86 5.29
N ARG A 127 10.68 8.18 5.40
CA ARG A 127 11.68 9.06 5.98
C ARG A 127 11.97 8.72 7.44
N GLU A 128 10.93 8.30 8.17
CA GLU A 128 10.99 8.04 9.60
C GLU A 128 11.44 6.60 9.93
N ASN A 129 11.01 5.62 9.13
CA ASN A 129 11.24 4.21 9.39
C ASN A 129 12.04 3.51 8.27
N SER A 130 13.35 3.43 8.48
CA SER A 130 14.31 2.69 7.62
C SER A 130 14.05 1.18 7.53
N PHE A 131 13.24 0.62 8.43
CA PHE A 131 12.94 -0.81 8.52
C PHE A 131 11.60 -1.19 7.89
N ALA A 132 10.94 -0.28 7.16
CA ALA A 132 9.60 -0.47 6.62
C ALA A 132 9.52 -1.45 5.43
N ALA A 133 9.82 -2.73 5.68
CA ALA A 133 9.82 -3.81 4.70
C ALA A 133 8.43 -4.07 4.08
N PRO A 134 8.37 -4.64 2.86
CA PRO A 134 7.10 -4.98 2.22
C PRO A 134 6.41 -6.22 2.82
N VAL A 135 7.14 -7.01 3.62
CA VAL A 135 6.69 -8.22 4.31
C VAL A 135 6.92 -8.09 5.82
N VAL A 136 6.18 -8.87 6.63
CA VAL A 136 6.45 -8.96 8.07
C VAL A 136 7.74 -9.75 8.27
N LYS A 137 8.74 -9.10 8.84
CA LYS A 137 10.00 -9.74 9.27
C LYS A 137 10.76 -8.87 10.26
N LEU A 138 11.67 -9.51 10.99
CA LEU A 138 12.69 -8.84 11.78
C LEU A 138 13.96 -8.70 10.94
N GLN A 139 14.57 -7.52 10.99
CA GLN A 139 15.79 -7.18 10.26
C GLN A 139 16.95 -7.06 11.25
N ALA A 140 17.27 -8.17 11.92
CA ALA A 140 18.35 -8.24 12.91
C ALA A 140 19.71 -7.86 12.28
N GLU A 141 19.92 -8.22 11.01
CA GLU A 141 21.10 -7.89 10.22
C GLU A 141 21.27 -6.37 9.99
N ARG A 142 20.20 -5.59 10.16
CA ARG A 142 20.22 -4.13 10.08
C ARG A 142 20.12 -3.46 11.44
N ALA A 143 20.27 -4.21 12.53
CA ALA A 143 20.08 -3.75 13.91
C ALA A 143 18.73 -3.03 14.09
N GLN A 144 17.64 -3.69 13.66
CA GLN A 144 16.30 -3.14 13.78
C GLN A 144 16.00 -2.69 15.20
N ARG A 145 15.49 -1.46 15.32
CA ARG A 145 15.02 -0.86 16.57
C ARG A 145 13.59 -0.36 16.41
N VAL A 146 12.91 -0.17 17.54
CA VAL A 146 11.57 0.42 17.54
C VAL A 146 11.65 1.88 17.11
N ILE A 147 10.85 2.24 16.11
CA ILE A 147 10.62 3.63 15.70
C ILE A 147 9.37 4.13 16.40
N SER A 148 9.48 5.25 17.11
CA SER A 148 8.39 5.83 17.92
C SER A 148 8.21 7.33 17.70
N THR A 149 8.83 7.86 16.64
CA THR A 149 8.86 9.26 16.24
C THR A 149 8.01 9.47 14.98
N GLY A 150 7.73 10.74 14.65
CA GLY A 150 6.88 11.08 13.50
C GLY A 150 5.49 10.44 13.60
N PRO A 151 4.97 9.82 12.52
CA PRO A 151 3.65 9.19 12.53
C PRO A 151 3.54 8.05 13.56
N TYR A 152 4.66 7.38 13.87
CA TYR A 152 4.71 6.28 14.85
C TYR A 152 4.51 6.75 16.29
N ALA A 153 4.58 8.06 16.57
CA ALA A 153 4.25 8.61 17.88
C ALA A 153 2.73 8.58 18.16
N HIS A 154 1.90 8.52 17.12
CA HIS A 154 0.44 8.63 17.22
C HIS A 154 -0.27 7.30 16.99
N VAL A 155 0.22 6.50 16.04
CA VAL A 155 -0.34 5.20 15.67
C VAL A 155 0.78 4.20 15.40
N ARG A 156 0.56 2.92 15.68
CA ARG A 156 1.60 1.88 15.53
C ARG A 156 1.87 1.47 14.09
N HIS A 157 0.88 1.63 13.20
CA HIS A 157 0.96 1.20 11.81
C HIS A 157 0.56 2.30 10.81
N PRO A 158 1.26 3.44 10.80
CA PRO A 158 0.90 4.60 9.97
C PRO A 158 0.90 4.30 8.47
N MET A 159 1.79 3.40 7.99
CA MET A 159 1.78 3.03 6.57
C MET A 159 0.43 2.45 6.15
N TYR A 160 -0.19 1.61 6.98
CA TYR A 160 -1.49 1.03 6.67
C TYR A 160 -2.59 2.10 6.66
N SER A 161 -2.51 3.13 7.52
CA SER A 161 -3.41 4.29 7.45
C SER A 161 -3.29 5.01 6.09
N GLY A 162 -2.07 5.19 5.59
CA GLY A 162 -1.84 5.71 4.23
C GLY A 162 -2.39 4.78 3.16
N MET A 163 -2.23 3.46 3.31
CA MET A 163 -2.79 2.48 2.36
C MET A 163 -4.32 2.53 2.32
N VAL A 164 -5.01 2.77 3.44
CA VAL A 164 -6.47 2.95 3.44
C VAL A 164 -6.89 4.13 2.56
N LEU A 165 -6.16 5.26 2.62
CA LEU A 165 -6.40 6.40 1.73
C LEU A 165 -6.18 6.03 0.26
N PHE A 166 -5.18 5.21 -0.04
CA PHE A 166 -4.95 4.70 -1.41
C PHE A 166 -6.11 3.83 -1.89
N PHE A 167 -6.52 2.85 -1.09
CA PHE A 167 -7.60 1.93 -1.45
C PHE A 167 -8.96 2.61 -1.52
N ALA A 168 -9.20 3.68 -0.78
CA ALA A 168 -10.37 4.53 -0.96
C ALA A 168 -10.26 5.46 -2.19
N GLY A 169 -9.08 6.03 -2.43
CA GLY A 169 -8.86 7.00 -3.50
C GLY A 169 -8.89 6.41 -4.90
N VAL A 170 -8.35 5.20 -5.10
CA VAL A 170 -8.26 4.58 -6.44
C VAL A 170 -9.63 4.28 -7.06
N PRO A 171 -10.61 3.66 -6.37
CA PRO A 171 -11.94 3.43 -6.93
C PRO A 171 -12.68 4.74 -7.19
N LEU A 172 -12.53 5.74 -6.32
CA LEU A 172 -13.08 7.08 -6.55
C LEU A 172 -12.51 7.67 -7.84
N LEU A 173 -11.19 7.66 -8.00
CA LEU A 173 -10.50 8.12 -9.21
C LEU A 173 -11.00 7.38 -10.45
N LEU A 174 -11.08 6.05 -10.38
CA LEU A 174 -11.49 5.21 -11.51
C LEU A 174 -13.00 5.30 -11.79
N GLY A 175 -13.78 5.88 -10.88
CA GLY A 175 -15.23 6.07 -11.03
C GLY A 175 -16.04 4.82 -10.70
N SER A 176 -15.63 4.04 -9.70
CA SER A 176 -16.23 2.75 -9.35
C SER A 176 -16.72 2.69 -7.90
N TRP A 177 -18.04 2.60 -7.71
CA TRP A 177 -18.64 2.36 -6.39
C TRP A 177 -18.38 0.93 -5.90
N TRP A 178 -18.36 -0.05 -6.81
CA TRP A 178 -18.06 -1.45 -6.46
C TRP A 178 -16.62 -1.62 -5.96
N GLY A 179 -15.67 -0.88 -6.53
CA GLY A 179 -14.31 -0.84 -6.00
C GLY A 179 -14.26 -0.25 -4.58
N LEU A 180 -15.10 0.75 -4.27
CA LEU A 180 -15.20 1.29 -2.91
C LEU A 180 -15.80 0.29 -1.91
N VAL A 181 -16.80 -0.51 -2.33
CA VAL A 181 -17.42 -1.54 -1.48
C VAL A 181 -16.41 -2.60 -1.02
N MET A 182 -15.32 -2.82 -1.76
CA MET A 182 -14.24 -3.73 -1.33
C MET A 182 -13.31 -3.14 -0.26
N VAL A 183 -13.33 -1.81 -0.03
CA VAL A 183 -12.40 -1.16 0.91
C VAL A 183 -12.52 -1.71 2.33
N PRO A 184 -13.72 -1.89 2.93
CA PRO A 184 -13.85 -2.53 4.25
C PRO A 184 -13.21 -3.92 4.34
N ILE A 185 -13.28 -4.72 3.27
CA ILE A 185 -12.64 -6.04 3.21
C ILE A 185 -11.11 -5.90 3.25
N LEU A 186 -10.56 -4.94 2.52
CA LEU A 186 -9.12 -4.64 2.52
C LEU A 186 -8.66 -4.08 3.88
N VAL A 187 -9.47 -3.27 4.55
CA VAL A 187 -9.20 -2.81 5.93
C VAL A 187 -9.18 -3.99 6.91
N LEU A 188 -10.13 -4.93 6.79
CA LEU A 188 -10.14 -6.14 7.60
C LEU A 188 -8.89 -7.01 7.36
N LEU A 189 -8.46 -7.14 6.10
CA LEU A 189 -7.20 -7.81 5.76
C LEU A 189 -6.01 -7.12 6.46
N PHE A 190 -5.92 -5.79 6.41
CA PHE A 190 -4.87 -5.08 7.16
C PHE A 190 -4.97 -5.31 8.67
N ALA A 191 -6.18 -5.38 9.23
CA ALA A 191 -6.37 -5.66 10.64
C ALA A 191 -5.80 -7.04 11.03
N ILE A 192 -6.00 -8.06 10.20
CA ILE A 192 -5.42 -9.40 10.37
C ILE A 192 -3.89 -9.31 10.28
N ARG A 193 -3.36 -8.63 9.25
CA ARG A 193 -1.91 -8.50 9.06
C ARG A 193 -1.23 -7.79 10.21
N ILE A 194 -1.84 -6.72 10.73
CA ILE A 194 -1.38 -6.01 11.93
C ILE A 194 -1.24 -6.98 13.10
N GLY A 195 -2.18 -7.90 13.29
CA GLY A 195 -2.09 -8.92 14.34
C GLY A 195 -0.87 -9.83 14.19
N ILE A 196 -0.57 -10.26 12.96
CA ILE A 196 0.61 -11.09 12.64
C ILE A 196 1.90 -10.31 12.89
N GLU A 197 1.93 -9.05 12.45
CA GLU A 197 3.07 -8.15 12.61
C GLU A 197 3.33 -7.83 14.08
N GLU A 198 2.32 -7.42 14.85
CA GLU A 198 2.47 -7.12 16.27
C GLU A 198 2.92 -8.35 17.07
N ARG A 199 2.45 -9.56 16.72
CA ARG A 199 2.92 -10.79 17.37
C ARG A 199 4.41 -10.99 17.12
N THR A 200 4.82 -10.91 15.85
CA THR A 200 6.23 -11.06 15.45
C THR A 200 7.14 -10.02 16.12
N LEU A 201 6.69 -8.75 16.18
CA LEU A 201 7.44 -7.67 16.80
C LEU A 201 7.50 -7.80 18.32
N ARG A 202 6.43 -8.23 18.99
CA ARG A 202 6.45 -8.47 20.45
C ARG A 202 7.38 -9.62 20.83
N GLU A 203 7.44 -10.67 20.01
CA GLU A 203 8.24 -11.86 20.28
C GLU A 203 9.74 -11.64 20.02
N GLY A 204 10.11 -10.79 19.05
CA GLY A 204 11.51 -10.68 18.63
C GLY A 204 12.10 -9.28 18.47
N LEU A 205 11.34 -8.20 18.72
CA LEU A 205 11.88 -6.82 18.72
C LEU A 205 11.92 -6.24 20.15
N PRO A 206 13.12 -6.11 20.76
CA PRO A 206 13.26 -5.50 22.07
C PRO A 206 12.65 -4.09 22.15
N GLY A 207 11.93 -3.80 23.23
CA GLY A 207 11.26 -2.52 23.47
C GLY A 207 9.92 -2.33 22.76
N TYR A 208 9.48 -3.27 21.92
CA TYR A 208 8.21 -3.13 21.22
C TYR A 208 7.00 -3.21 22.16
N ALA A 209 7.06 -4.03 23.21
CA ALA A 209 6.00 -4.12 24.22
C ALA A 209 5.77 -2.78 24.95
N ASP A 210 6.85 -2.12 25.38
CA ASP A 210 6.78 -0.80 26.03
C ASP A 210 6.24 0.28 25.09
N TYR A 211 6.67 0.24 23.83
CA TYR A 211 6.13 1.10 22.79
C TYR A 211 4.63 0.89 22.59
N ALA A 212 4.19 -0.37 22.51
CA ALA A 212 2.79 -0.72 22.33
C ALA A 212 1.90 -0.31 23.52
N ALA A 213 2.46 -0.29 24.73
CA ALA A 213 1.77 0.23 25.91
C ALA A 213 1.58 1.76 25.86
N ARG A 214 2.54 2.50 25.30
CA ARG A 214 2.47 3.97 25.18
C ARG A 214 1.60 4.43 24.02
N VAL A 215 1.80 3.87 22.83
CA VAL A 215 1.06 4.24 21.62
C VAL A 215 -0.12 3.30 21.47
N ARG A 216 -1.29 3.72 21.96
CA ARG A 216 -2.47 2.86 22.09
C ARG A 216 -3.13 2.47 20.76
N TYR A 217 -3.13 3.39 19.80
CA TYR A 217 -3.84 3.24 18.52
C TYR A 217 -3.00 2.49 17.49
N ARG A 218 -3.64 1.63 16.70
CA ARG A 218 -3.03 0.85 15.61
C ARG A 218 -3.03 1.60 14.30
N LEU A 219 -4.17 2.14 13.89
CA LEU A 219 -4.40 2.75 12.57
C LEU A 219 -4.89 4.19 12.66
N MET A 220 -5.90 4.45 13.49
CA MET A 220 -6.58 5.74 13.53
C MET A 220 -6.80 6.18 14.98
N PRO A 221 -6.29 7.35 15.38
CA PRO A 221 -6.53 7.88 16.71
C PRO A 221 -8.03 7.96 17.02
N GLY A 222 -8.41 7.44 18.18
CA GLY A 222 -9.80 7.44 18.66
C GLY A 222 -10.70 6.34 18.08
N VAL A 223 -10.20 5.52 17.14
CA VAL A 223 -10.96 4.40 16.56
C VAL A 223 -10.34 3.06 16.94
N TRP A 224 -9.08 2.85 16.52
CA TRP A 224 -8.37 1.59 16.71
C TRP A 224 -6.87 1.74 16.67
#